data_AF-A0A1V4PD38-F1
#
_entry.id   AF-A0A1V4PD38-F1
#
_cell.length_a   1.000
_cell.length_b   1.000
_cell.length_c   1.000
_cell.angle_alpha   90.00
_cell.angle_beta   90.00
_cell.angle_gamma   90.00
#
_symmetry.space_group_name_H-M   'P 1'
#
loop_
_entity.id
_entity.type
_entity.pdbx_description
1 polymer ?
#
loop_
_entity_poly.entity_id
_entity_poly.type
_entity_poly.pdbx_seq_one_letter_code
_entity_poly.pdbx_strand_id
1 'polypeptide(L)'
;PPPSHNPIGGSFDDTLILEDVDKVAIVQRYAHETGIDTGHVVAYGDSYTDIPLFRSGVASVAVNGSEVVEALAVHRYRGDDLRKAYALGRSLLA
;
A
#
# COMPACT_ATOMS: atom_id res chain seq x y z
N PRO A 1 -2.38 26.45 -8.77
CA PRO A 1 -2.86 26.10 -7.42
C PRO A 1 -2.00 26.81 -6.37
N PRO A 2 -2.56 27.32 -5.27
CA PRO A 2 -1.75 27.82 -4.17
C PRO A 2 -0.94 26.67 -3.55
N PRO A 3 0.28 26.92 -3.05
CA PRO A 3 1.06 25.91 -2.37
C PRO A 3 0.28 25.37 -1.17
N SER A 4 0.34 24.05 -0.95
CA SER A 4 -0.29 23.41 0.19
C SER A 4 0.28 24.00 1.49
N HIS A 5 -0.61 24.59 2.30
CA HIS A 5 -0.26 25.15 3.60
C HIS A 5 0.10 24.03 4.59
N ASN A 6 1.29 24.07 5.16
CA ASN A 6 1.72 23.14 6.21
C ASN A 6 1.12 23.57 7.57
N PRO A 7 0.20 22.79 8.16
CA PRO A 7 -0.45 23.14 9.44
C PRO A 7 0.48 23.05 10.66
N ILE A 8 1.71 22.53 10.49
CA ILE A 8 2.69 22.34 11.57
C ILE A 8 3.72 23.49 11.62
N GLY A 9 3.62 24.48 10.74
CA GLY A 9 4.42 25.72 10.81
C GLY A 9 5.88 25.62 10.37
N GLY A 10 6.30 24.48 9.82
CA GLY A 10 7.62 24.30 9.18
C GLY A 10 7.59 24.61 7.69
N SER A 11 8.75 24.89 7.09
CA SER A 11 8.89 24.94 5.63
C SER A 11 8.48 23.61 5.03
N PHE A 12 7.61 23.65 4.04
CA PHE A 12 7.16 22.48 3.30
C PHE A 12 8.17 22.22 2.17
N ASP A 13 8.79 21.03 2.18
CA ASP A 13 9.69 20.58 1.12
C ASP A 13 8.93 19.58 0.25
N ASP A 14 8.47 20.06 -0.91
CA ASP A 14 7.69 19.28 -1.86
C ASP A 14 8.45 18.05 -2.38
N THR A 15 9.79 18.05 -2.31
CA THR A 15 10.62 16.92 -2.76
C THR A 15 10.52 15.69 -1.85
N LEU A 16 9.95 15.85 -0.65
CA LEU A 16 9.72 14.78 0.31
C LEU A 16 8.30 14.19 0.23
N ILE A 17 7.45 14.71 -0.66
CA ILE A 17 6.14 14.15 -0.91
C ILE A 17 6.31 12.83 -1.66
N LEU A 18 5.73 11.76 -1.11
CA LEU A 18 5.68 10.47 -1.79
C LEU A 18 4.53 10.46 -2.81
N GLU A 19 4.86 10.08 -4.03
CA GLU A 19 3.91 9.79 -5.09
C GLU A 19 3.42 8.35 -5.01
N ASP A 20 2.30 8.04 -5.67
CA ASP A 20 1.69 6.69 -5.64
C ASP A 20 2.66 5.58 -6.06
N VAL A 21 3.53 5.88 -7.02
CA VAL A 21 4.54 4.95 -7.56
C VAL A 21 5.69 4.69 -6.58
N ASP A 22 5.94 5.60 -5.65
CA ASP A 22 7.04 5.47 -4.69
C ASP A 22 6.80 4.30 -3.74
N LYS A 23 5.55 3.92 -3.49
CA LYS A 23 5.20 2.71 -2.73
C LYS A 23 5.82 1.46 -3.33
N VAL A 24 5.86 1.35 -4.66
CA VAL A 24 6.46 0.21 -5.37
C VAL A 24 7.97 0.21 -5.16
N ALA A 25 8.62 1.36 -5.37
CA ALA A 25 10.06 1.51 -5.21
C ALA A 25 10.51 1.22 -3.77
N ILE A 26 9.75 1.67 -2.77
CA ILE A 26 10.02 1.42 -1.36
C ILE A 26 9.95 -0.07 -1.05
N VAL A 27 8.90 -0.78 -1.50
CA VAL A 27 8.74 -2.22 -1.27
C VAL A 27 9.88 -3.00 -1.93
N GLN A 28 10.21 -2.70 -3.19
CA GLN A 28 11.29 -3.37 -3.92
C GLN A 28 12.64 -3.13 -3.25
N ARG A 29 12.94 -1.88 -2.85
CA ARG A 29 14.18 -1.55 -2.15
C ARG A 29 14.28 -2.30 -0.82
N TYR A 30 13.22 -2.29 -0.02
CA TYR A 30 13.23 -2.93 1.29
C TYR A 30 13.36 -4.46 1.17
N ALA A 31 12.63 -5.09 0.24
CA ALA A 31 12.75 -6.52 -0.04
C ALA A 31 14.18 -6.89 -0.44
N HIS A 32 14.80 -6.09 -1.33
CA HIS A 32 16.19 -6.28 -1.74
C HIS A 32 17.17 -6.12 -0.57
N GLU A 33 17.07 -5.04 0.22
CA GLU A 33 17.98 -4.77 1.35
C GLU A 33 17.89 -5.81 2.47
N THR A 34 16.72 -6.41 2.65
CA THR A 34 16.48 -7.42 3.69
C THR A 34 16.63 -8.86 3.21
N GLY A 35 16.76 -9.08 1.90
CA GLY A 35 16.77 -10.40 1.28
C GLY A 35 15.40 -11.12 1.36
N ILE A 36 14.32 -10.39 1.65
CA ILE A 36 12.96 -10.95 1.66
C ILE A 36 12.55 -11.19 0.22
N ASP A 37 12.17 -12.43 -0.09
CA ASP A 37 11.52 -12.72 -1.36
C ASP A 37 10.18 -11.99 -1.44
N THR A 38 9.94 -11.28 -2.55
CA THR A 38 8.69 -10.60 -2.87
C THR A 38 7.46 -11.51 -2.80
N GLY A 39 7.61 -12.83 -2.99
CA GLY A 39 6.55 -13.82 -2.75
C GLY A 39 6.09 -13.90 -1.29
N HIS A 40 6.90 -13.41 -0.35
CA HIS A 40 6.57 -13.31 1.08
C HIS A 40 6.08 -11.92 1.51
N VAL A 41 5.83 -11.02 0.56
CA VAL A 41 5.34 -9.67 0.82
C VAL A 41 3.84 -9.61 0.56
N VAL A 42 3.11 -9.01 1.51
CA VAL A 42 1.68 -8.74 1.36
C VAL A 42 1.41 -7.26 1.54
N ALA A 43 0.72 -6.65 0.57
CA ALA A 43 0.25 -5.28 0.63
C ALA A 43 -1.18 -5.20 1.17
N TYR A 44 -1.42 -4.26 2.08
CA TYR A 44 -2.76 -3.90 2.56
C TYR A 44 -3.01 -2.45 2.16
N GLY A 45 -4.15 -2.18 1.54
CA GLY A 45 -4.47 -0.85 1.02
C GLY A 45 -5.96 -0.63 0.82
N ASP A 46 -6.36 0.63 0.74
CA ASP A 46 -7.75 1.06 0.66
C ASP A 46 -7.96 2.17 -0.39
N SER A 47 -6.87 2.85 -0.78
CA SER A 47 -6.93 4.07 -1.58
C SER A 47 -6.50 3.81 -3.03
N TYR A 48 -6.91 4.73 -3.91
CA TYR A 48 -6.45 4.70 -5.31
C TYR A 48 -4.91 4.80 -5.40
N THR A 49 -4.27 5.42 -4.41
CA THR A 49 -2.81 5.57 -4.34
C THR A 49 -2.10 4.22 -4.12
N ASP A 50 -2.83 3.15 -3.80
CA ASP A 50 -2.29 1.78 -3.70
C ASP A 50 -2.35 1.01 -5.03
N ILE A 51 -3.04 1.54 -6.05
CA ILE A 51 -3.22 0.88 -7.35
C ILE A 51 -1.87 0.48 -7.99
N PRO A 52 -0.83 1.34 -8.01
CA PRO A 52 0.47 0.93 -8.57
C PRO A 52 1.08 -0.26 -7.84
N LEU A 53 0.97 -0.30 -6.50
CA LEU A 53 1.48 -1.40 -5.69
C LEU A 53 0.69 -2.69 -5.91
N PHE A 54 -0.64 -2.61 -6.01
CA PHE A 54 -1.46 -3.81 -6.25
C PHE A 54 -1.23 -4.38 -7.65
N ARG A 55 -0.85 -3.54 -8.62
CA ARG A 55 -0.47 -3.96 -9.98
C ARG A 55 0.95 -4.50 -10.08
N SER A 56 1.81 -4.34 -9.07
CA SER A 56 3.21 -4.76 -9.14
C SER A 56 3.40 -6.27 -8.99
N GLY A 57 2.33 -7.03 -8.75
CA GLY A 57 2.37 -8.47 -8.50
C GLY A 57 2.57 -8.87 -7.04
N VAL A 58 2.66 -7.91 -6.12
CA VAL A 58 2.67 -8.18 -4.68
C VAL A 58 1.28 -8.68 -4.26
N ALA A 59 1.23 -9.79 -3.51
CA ALA A 59 -0.02 -10.31 -2.99
C ALA A 59 -0.73 -9.25 -2.13
N SER A 60 -2.05 -9.08 -2.26
CA SER A 60 -2.70 -7.88 -1.73
C SER A 60 -4.08 -8.13 -1.13
N VAL A 61 -4.40 -7.32 -0.13
CA VAL A 61 -5.71 -7.27 0.53
C VAL A 61 -6.24 -5.84 0.45
N ALA A 62 -7.37 -5.65 -0.23
CA ALA A 62 -8.11 -4.40 -0.18
C ALA A 62 -8.90 -4.33 1.12
N VAL A 63 -8.66 -3.32 1.95
CA VAL A 63 -9.32 -3.14 3.26
C VAL A 63 -10.25 -1.94 3.19
N ASN A 64 -11.56 -2.17 3.14
CA ASN A 64 -12.58 -1.13 2.99
C ASN A 64 -12.38 -0.20 1.77
N GLY A 65 -11.60 -0.65 0.77
CA GLY A 65 -11.22 0.18 -0.37
C GLY A 65 -12.35 0.46 -1.37
N SER A 66 -12.10 1.31 -2.36
CA SER A 66 -13.06 1.50 -3.46
C SER A 66 -13.19 0.24 -4.32
N GLU A 67 -14.25 0.14 -5.13
CA GLU A 67 -14.46 -0.99 -6.06
C GLU A 67 -13.24 -1.24 -6.97
N VAL A 68 -12.57 -0.16 -7.39
CA VAL A 68 -11.36 -0.24 -8.24
C VAL A 68 -10.20 -0.90 -7.50
N VAL A 69 -9.98 -0.54 -6.24
CA VAL A 69 -8.92 -1.12 -5.41
C VAL A 69 -9.23 -2.57 -5.10
N GLU A 70 -10.48 -2.86 -4.76
CA GLU A 70 -10.97 -4.22 -4.52
C GLU A 70 -10.85 -5.14 -5.74
N ALA A 71 -11.03 -4.61 -6.95
CA ALA A 71 -10.90 -5.37 -8.18
C ALA A 71 -9.45 -5.82 -8.46
N LEU A 72 -8.46 -5.14 -7.88
CA LEU A 72 -7.04 -5.45 -8.07
C LEU A 72 -6.49 -6.36 -6.97
N ALA A 73 -7.13 -6.42 -5.81
CA ALA A 73 -6.64 -7.19 -4.67
C ALA A 73 -6.94 -8.68 -4.77
N VAL A 74 -6.06 -9.52 -4.19
CA VAL A 74 -6.30 -10.97 -4.07
C VAL A 74 -7.45 -11.24 -3.10
N HIS A 75 -7.51 -10.51 -1.99
CA HIS A 75 -8.62 -10.54 -1.05
C HIS A 75 -9.25 -9.17 -0.86
N ARG A 76 -10.55 -9.17 -0.61
CA ARG A 76 -11.33 -7.98 -0.23
C ARG A 76 -11.81 -8.17 1.19
N TYR A 77 -11.65 -7.15 2.01
CA TYR A 77 -12.10 -7.15 3.38
C TYR A 77 -12.95 -5.91 3.65
N ARG A 78 -14.19 -6.13 4.12
CA ARG A 78 -15.09 -5.09 4.62
C ARG A 78 -15.35 -5.35 6.09
N GLY A 79 -15.00 -4.40 6.95
CA GLY A 79 -15.20 -4.53 8.39
C GLY A 79 -14.32 -3.61 9.21
N ASP A 80 -14.40 -3.78 10.53
CA ASP A 80 -13.79 -2.95 11.56
C ASP A 80 -12.67 -3.65 12.33
N ASP A 81 -12.33 -4.90 11.97
CA ASP A 81 -11.34 -5.71 12.66
C ASP A 81 -10.14 -6.02 11.76
N LEU A 82 -9.09 -5.19 11.86
CA LEU A 82 -7.86 -5.36 11.09
C LEU A 82 -7.16 -6.71 11.31
N ARG A 83 -7.42 -7.39 12.43
CA ARG A 83 -6.88 -8.75 12.64
C ARG A 83 -7.47 -9.75 11.64
N LYS A 84 -8.72 -9.57 11.23
CA LYS A 84 -9.35 -10.41 10.19
C LYS A 84 -8.76 -10.09 8.82
N ALA A 85 -8.53 -8.82 8.51
CA ALA A 85 -7.80 -8.43 7.29
C ALA A 85 -6.40 -9.05 7.26
N TYR A 86 -5.67 -8.94 8.36
CA TYR A 86 -4.34 -9.53 8.51
C TYR A 86 -4.35 -11.06 8.34
N ALA A 87 -5.34 -11.76 8.91
CA ALA A 87 -5.47 -13.20 8.74
C ALA A 87 -5.64 -13.61 7.25
N LEU A 88 -6.38 -12.82 6.47
CA LEU A 88 -6.51 -13.03 5.02
C LEU A 88 -5.17 -12.85 4.31
N GLY A 89 -4.39 -11.83 4.66
CA GLY A 89 -3.08 -11.68 4.05
C GLY A 89 -2.10 -12.77 4.48
N ARG A 90 -2.20 -13.27 5.73
CA ARG A 90 -1.42 -14.42 6.19
C ARG A 90 -1.72 -15.69 5.41
N SER A 91 -2.94 -15.90 4.92
CA SER A 91 -3.25 -17.05 4.07
C SER A 91 -2.67 -16.96 2.65
N LEU A 92 -2.13 -15.80 2.25
CA LEU A 92 -1.44 -15.63 0.97
C LEU A 92 0.03 -16.05 1.03
N LEU A 93 0.54 -16.34 2.23
CA LEU A 93 1.93 -16.74 2.47
C LEU A 93 1.97 -18.26 2.66
N ALA A 94 2.83 -18.93 1.88
CA ALA A 94 3.08 -20.36 1.97
C ALA A 94 3.87 -20.74 3.24
#